data_AF-A0A0Q6ZEH8-F1
#
_entry.id   AF-A0A0Q6ZEH8-F1
#
_cell.length_a   1.000
_cell.length_b   1.000
_cell.length_c   1.000
_cell.angle_alpha   90.00
_cell.angle_beta   90.00
_cell.angle_gamma   90.00
#
_symmetry.space_group_name_H-M   'P 1'
#
loop_
_entity.id
_entity.type
_entity.pdbx_description
1 polymer ?
#
loop_
_entity_poly.entity_id
_entity_poly.type
_entity_poly.pdbx_seq_one_letter_code
_entity_poly.pdbx_strand_id
1 'polypeptide(L)'
;MLIPHTELAPETLDQLLSDYASRDGTDDGQFTTLDERKMHLLASLEREDVFITYNHKYQQPCLVAKHDVTAEALADFATFKEQKKSEAATELAYQAQCEQDFIALHSRYTSEGVFPLSLGRTVQSHAVNVLQQNGSISLADLQELLRRHSMGDYGVIGWGDKLANLKAISFKGMIYSRYAVAGHDICVETIDGHRRTMARLPSD
;
A
#
# COMPACT_ATOMS: atom_id res chain seq x y z
N MET A 1 -25.45 -7.88 -4.44
CA MET A 1 -24.11 -7.54 -4.94
C MET A 1 -23.11 -8.42 -4.21
N LEU A 2 -22.31 -9.20 -4.94
CA LEU A 2 -21.28 -10.05 -4.35
C LEU A 2 -19.97 -9.29 -4.25
N ILE A 3 -19.20 -9.56 -3.20
CA ILE A 3 -17.96 -8.86 -2.86
C ILE A 3 -16.83 -9.88 -2.82
N PRO A 4 -15.72 -9.71 -3.55
CA PRO A 4 -14.57 -10.58 -3.39
C PRO A 4 -13.98 -10.46 -1.98
N HIS A 5 -13.55 -11.58 -1.41
CA HIS A 5 -12.95 -11.58 -0.07
C HIS A 5 -11.69 -10.69 0.01
N THR A 6 -11.00 -10.48 -1.12
CA THR A 6 -9.83 -9.61 -1.25
C THR A 6 -10.14 -8.12 -1.14
N GLU A 7 -11.40 -7.71 -1.26
CA GLU A 7 -11.82 -6.30 -1.15
C GLU A 7 -12.26 -5.93 0.28
N LEU A 8 -12.37 -6.90 1.19
CA LEU A 8 -12.62 -6.63 2.61
C LEU A 8 -11.31 -6.32 3.32
N ALA A 9 -11.38 -5.39 4.29
CA ALA A 9 -10.30 -5.22 5.25
C ALA A 9 -10.02 -6.55 5.97
N PRO A 10 -8.74 -6.95 6.17
CA PRO A 10 -8.39 -8.24 6.77
C PRO A 10 -9.11 -8.55 8.08
N GLU A 11 -9.28 -7.53 8.93
CA GLU A 11 -9.91 -7.58 10.24
C GLU A 11 -11.42 -7.80 10.11
N THR A 12 -12.04 -7.21 9.08
CA THR A 12 -13.46 -7.40 8.78
C THR A 12 -13.73 -8.80 8.23
N LEU A 13 -12.83 -9.29 7.38
CA LEU A 13 -12.91 -10.66 6.86
C LEU A 13 -12.74 -11.68 8.01
N ASP A 14 -11.73 -11.50 8.86
CA ASP A 14 -11.51 -12.40 10.00
C ASP A 14 -12.70 -12.42 10.97
N GLN A 15 -13.30 -11.26 11.26
CA GLN A 15 -14.51 -11.20 12.08
C GLN A 15 -15.68 -11.94 11.41
N LEU A 16 -15.91 -11.72 10.12
CA LEU A 16 -16.96 -12.40 9.37
C LEU A 16 -16.79 -13.94 9.39
N LEU A 17 -15.56 -14.41 9.20
CA LEU A 17 -15.24 -15.83 9.25
C LEU A 17 -15.41 -16.39 10.67
N SER A 18 -15.00 -15.64 11.70
CA SER A 18 -15.20 -16.00 13.12
C SER A 18 -16.67 -16.15 13.47
N ASP A 19 -17.49 -15.17 13.09
CA ASP A 19 -18.92 -15.14 13.37
C ASP A 19 -19.67 -16.28 12.69
N TYR A 20 -19.23 -16.67 11.49
CA TYR A 20 -19.81 -17.80 10.78
C TYR A 20 -19.36 -19.15 11.37
N ALA A 21 -18.06 -19.31 11.60
CA ALA A 21 -17.48 -20.55 12.12
C ALA A 21 -17.88 -20.85 13.58
N SER A 22 -18.26 -19.84 14.36
CA SER A 22 -18.71 -19.99 15.76
C SER A 22 -20.20 -20.31 15.91
N ARG A 23 -20.99 -20.32 14.83
CA ARG A 23 -22.41 -20.66 14.89
C ARG A 23 -22.63 -22.17 15.08
N ASP A 24 -23.39 -22.52 16.12
CA ASP A 24 -23.86 -23.88 16.38
C ASP A 24 -24.58 -24.45 15.14
N GLY A 25 -24.07 -25.56 14.60
CA GLY A 25 -24.58 -26.20 13.38
C GLY A 25 -23.68 -26.11 12.13
N THR A 26 -22.49 -25.49 12.25
CA THR A 26 -21.39 -25.61 11.25
C THR A 26 -20.40 -26.74 11.59
N ASP A 27 -20.75 -27.56 12.58
CA ASP A 27 -19.97 -28.72 13.00
C ASP A 27 -20.36 -29.90 12.11
N ASP A 28 -19.49 -30.23 11.15
CA ASP A 28 -19.64 -31.39 10.26
C ASP A 28 -19.45 -32.74 11.00
N GLY A 29 -19.48 -32.73 12.34
CA GLY A 29 -19.19 -33.87 13.20
C GLY A 29 -17.69 -34.15 13.34
N GLN A 30 -16.84 -33.19 12.97
CA GLN A 30 -15.38 -33.27 13.12
C GLN A 30 -14.91 -32.25 14.16
N PHE A 31 -14.21 -32.71 15.19
CA PHE A 31 -13.56 -31.87 16.19
C PHE A 31 -12.47 -31.01 15.56
N THR A 32 -12.87 -29.90 14.94
CA THR A 32 -12.00 -28.93 14.28
C THR A 32 -11.97 -27.64 15.10
N THR A 33 -10.78 -27.09 15.24
CA THR A 33 -10.55 -25.80 15.91
C THR A 33 -11.25 -24.68 15.14
N LEU A 34 -11.44 -23.52 15.80
CA LEU A 34 -12.03 -22.35 15.14
C LEU A 34 -11.19 -21.91 13.94
N ASP A 35 -9.86 -21.94 14.08
CA ASP A 35 -8.93 -21.53 13.03
C ASP A 35 -8.97 -22.48 11.81
N GLU A 36 -9.06 -23.79 12.05
CA GLU A 36 -9.24 -24.76 10.95
C GLU A 36 -10.56 -24.52 10.19
N ARG A 37 -11.65 -24.21 10.91
CA ARG A 37 -12.94 -23.86 10.27
C ARG A 37 -12.85 -22.56 9.48
N LYS A 38 -12.15 -21.54 9.98
CA LYS A 38 -11.89 -20.31 9.23
C LYS A 38 -11.10 -20.59 7.94
N MET A 39 -10.05 -21.41 8.03
CA MET A 39 -9.25 -21.80 6.86
C MET A 39 -10.09 -22.55 5.82
N HIS A 40 -10.97 -23.47 6.25
CA HIS A 40 -11.89 -24.15 5.35
C HIS A 40 -12.88 -23.19 4.68
N LEU A 41 -13.43 -22.23 5.40
CA LEU A 41 -14.31 -21.20 4.84
C LEU A 41 -13.58 -20.30 3.85
N LEU A 42 -12.34 -19.91 4.16
CA LEU A 42 -11.51 -19.14 3.24
C LEU A 42 -11.23 -19.93 1.95
N ALA A 43 -10.88 -21.20 2.04
CA ALA A 43 -10.70 -22.07 0.88
C ALA A 43 -12.01 -22.23 0.07
N SER A 44 -13.18 -22.19 0.71
CA SER A 44 -14.48 -22.21 0.02
C SER A 44 -14.81 -20.88 -0.67
N LEU A 45 -14.38 -19.74 -0.11
CA LEU A 45 -14.44 -18.44 -0.78
C LEU A 45 -13.51 -18.37 -1.99
N GLU A 46 -12.30 -18.94 -1.89
CA GLU A 46 -11.35 -19.02 -2.99
C GLU A 46 -11.85 -19.91 -4.14
N ARG A 47 -12.53 -21.02 -3.81
CA ARG A 47 -13.16 -21.94 -4.77
C ARG A 47 -14.48 -21.43 -5.34
N GLU A 48 -14.99 -20.30 -4.86
CA GLU A 48 -16.28 -19.73 -5.25
C GLU A 48 -17.47 -20.69 -5.00
N ASP A 49 -17.37 -21.48 -3.92
CA ASP A 49 -18.45 -22.31 -3.38
C ASP A 49 -19.34 -21.50 -2.41
N VAL A 50 -18.74 -20.49 -1.77
CA VAL A 50 -19.38 -19.51 -0.90
C VAL A 50 -18.99 -18.11 -1.40
N PHE A 51 -19.89 -17.15 -1.25
CA PHE A 51 -19.67 -15.75 -1.61
C PHE A 51 -19.98 -14.84 -0.44
N ILE A 52 -19.40 -13.64 -0.46
CA ILE A 52 -19.76 -12.56 0.45
C ILE A 52 -20.77 -11.66 -0.25
N THR A 53 -21.84 -11.30 0.45
CA THR A 53 -22.82 -10.31 0.01
C THR A 53 -23.02 -9.29 1.13
N TYR A 54 -23.57 -8.12 0.80
CA TYR A 54 -23.90 -7.10 1.79
C TYR A 54 -25.37 -7.15 2.16
N ASN A 55 -25.67 -7.38 3.44
CA ASN A 55 -27.03 -7.37 3.94
C ASN A 55 -27.46 -5.93 4.27
N HIS A 56 -28.24 -5.30 3.39
CA HIS A 56 -28.71 -3.92 3.59
C HIS A 56 -29.60 -3.72 4.82
N LYS A 57 -30.30 -4.77 5.29
CA LYS A 57 -31.17 -4.67 6.47
C LYS A 57 -30.35 -4.53 7.75
N TYR A 58 -29.23 -5.25 7.85
CA TYR A 58 -28.36 -5.25 9.02
C TYR A 58 -27.07 -4.47 8.81
N GLN A 59 -26.90 -3.85 7.64
CA GLN A 59 -25.73 -3.06 7.25
C GLN A 59 -24.39 -3.78 7.46
N GLN A 60 -24.35 -5.10 7.24
CA GLN A 60 -23.18 -5.93 7.49
C GLN A 60 -22.92 -6.92 6.35
N PRO A 61 -21.64 -7.31 6.12
CA PRO A 61 -21.30 -8.43 5.25
C PRO A 61 -21.88 -9.74 5.78
N CYS A 62 -22.29 -10.63 4.89
CA CYS A 62 -22.69 -11.99 5.24
C CYS A 62 -22.27 -12.98 4.16
N LEU A 63 -22.11 -14.25 4.55
CA LEU A 63 -21.81 -15.35 3.64
C LEU A 63 -23.09 -15.93 3.04
N VAL A 64 -23.03 -16.31 1.78
CA VAL A 64 -24.10 -16.97 1.04
C VAL A 64 -23.52 -18.11 0.21
N ALA A 65 -24.16 -19.27 0.20
CA ALA A 65 -23.72 -20.40 -0.59
C ALA A 65 -24.01 -20.17 -2.08
N LYS A 66 -23.20 -20.74 -2.97
CA LYS A 66 -23.35 -20.59 -4.44
C LYS A 66 -24.76 -20.88 -4.96
N HIS A 67 -25.44 -21.88 -4.39
CA HIS A 67 -26.78 -22.29 -4.82
C HIS A 67 -27.88 -21.28 -4.45
N ASP A 68 -27.63 -20.42 -3.47
CA ASP A 68 -28.55 -19.35 -3.05
C ASP A 68 -28.33 -18.04 -3.84
N VAL A 69 -27.34 -18.02 -4.74
CA VAL A 69 -26.99 -16.85 -5.55
C VAL A 69 -27.59 -16.96 -6.95
N THR A 70 -28.20 -15.87 -7.42
CA THR A 70 -28.74 -15.78 -8.79
C THR A 70 -27.63 -15.84 -9.84
N ALA A 71 -27.93 -16.42 -11.01
CA ALA A 71 -26.99 -16.48 -12.14
C ALA A 71 -26.49 -15.09 -12.59
N GLU A 72 -27.35 -14.07 -12.55
CA GLU A 72 -26.99 -12.68 -12.85
C GLU A 72 -25.91 -12.16 -11.90
N ALA A 73 -26.12 -12.29 -10.59
CA ALA A 73 -25.13 -11.88 -9.58
C ALA A 73 -23.77 -12.61 -9.71
N LEU A 74 -23.76 -13.87 -10.17
CA LEU A 74 -22.52 -14.60 -10.47
C LEU A 74 -21.80 -14.04 -11.69
N ALA A 75 -22.53 -13.67 -12.75
CA ALA A 75 -21.97 -13.06 -13.95
C ALA A 75 -21.39 -11.66 -13.65
N ASP A 76 -22.08 -10.86 -12.84
CA ASP A 76 -21.61 -9.56 -12.37
C ASP A 76 -20.32 -9.70 -11.55
N PHE A 77 -20.27 -10.69 -10.64
CA PHE A 77 -19.09 -10.96 -9.83
C PHE A 77 -17.87 -11.37 -10.65
N ALA A 78 -18.05 -12.26 -11.63
CA ALA A 78 -16.98 -12.65 -12.54
C ALA A 78 -16.46 -11.43 -13.34
N THR A 79 -17.37 -10.60 -13.83
CA THR A 79 -17.03 -9.35 -14.54
C THR A 79 -16.25 -8.39 -13.65
N PHE A 80 -16.68 -8.20 -12.40
CA PHE A 80 -15.99 -7.37 -11.43
C PHE A 80 -14.57 -7.88 -11.13
N LYS A 81 -14.40 -9.19 -10.95
CA LYS A 81 -13.08 -9.81 -10.76
C LYS A 81 -12.15 -9.59 -11.95
N GLU A 82 -12.64 -9.79 -13.17
CA GLU A 82 -11.83 -9.58 -14.38
C GLU A 82 -11.47 -8.11 -14.59
N GLN A 83 -12.39 -7.18 -14.29
CA GLN A 83 -12.09 -5.75 -14.27
C GLN A 83 -10.98 -5.43 -13.28
N LYS A 84 -11.09 -5.91 -12.03
CA LYS A 84 -10.06 -5.70 -11.00
C LYS A 84 -8.70 -6.29 -11.38
N LYS A 85 -8.70 -7.50 -11.95
CA LYS A 85 -7.48 -8.14 -12.44
C LYS A 85 -6.84 -7.35 -13.58
N SER A 86 -7.65 -6.83 -14.51
CA SER A 86 -7.20 -5.98 -15.61
C SER A 86 -6.64 -4.64 -15.11
N GLU A 87 -7.31 -4.00 -14.15
CA GLU A 87 -6.84 -2.79 -13.46
C GLU A 87 -5.47 -3.04 -12.79
N ALA A 88 -5.35 -4.12 -12.02
CA ALA A 88 -4.10 -4.49 -11.35
C ALA A 88 -2.97 -4.80 -12.34
N ALA A 89 -3.28 -5.49 -13.45
CA ALA A 89 -2.31 -5.77 -14.51
C ALA A 89 -1.85 -4.49 -15.22
N THR A 90 -2.77 -3.54 -15.44
CA THR A 90 -2.47 -2.24 -16.03
C THR A 90 -1.58 -1.42 -15.11
N GLU A 91 -1.88 -1.38 -13.81
CA GLU A 91 -1.06 -0.69 -12.81
C GLU A 91 0.35 -1.31 -12.73
N LEU A 92 0.45 -2.65 -12.72
CA LEU A 92 1.74 -3.33 -12.67
C LEU A 92 2.59 -3.05 -13.93
N ALA A 93 1.96 -3.03 -15.10
CA ALA A 93 2.62 -2.65 -16.35
C ALA A 93 3.09 -1.17 -16.32
N TYR A 94 2.27 -0.28 -15.78
CA TYR A 94 2.63 1.13 -15.59
C TYR A 94 3.83 1.30 -14.65
N GLN A 95 3.84 0.62 -13.51
CA GLN A 95 4.96 0.65 -12.56
C GLN A 95 6.26 0.11 -13.19
N ALA A 96 6.19 -1.00 -13.93
CA ALA A 96 7.34 -1.57 -14.62
C ALA A 96 7.92 -0.62 -15.69
N GLN A 97 7.05 0.07 -16.45
CA GLN A 97 7.51 1.08 -17.40
C GLN A 97 8.17 2.27 -16.68
N CYS A 98 7.56 2.76 -15.60
CA CYS A 98 8.11 3.86 -14.81
C CYS A 98 9.46 3.52 -14.19
N GLU A 99 9.66 2.26 -13.77
CA GLU A 99 10.95 1.77 -13.27
C GLU A 99 12.04 1.84 -14.34
N GLN A 100 11.75 1.35 -15.56
CA GLN A 100 12.69 1.41 -16.67
C GLN A 100 13.06 2.85 -17.02
N ASP A 101 12.06 3.73 -17.12
CA ASP A 101 12.25 5.16 -17.40
C ASP A 101 13.04 5.84 -16.29
N PHE A 102 12.79 5.48 -15.03
CA PHE A 102 13.51 5.99 -13.87
C PHE A 102 14.99 5.60 -13.94
N ILE A 103 15.29 4.32 -14.18
CA ILE A 103 16.67 3.81 -14.27
C ILE A 103 17.42 4.54 -15.39
N ALA A 104 16.80 4.70 -16.55
CA ALA A 104 17.40 5.40 -17.69
C ALA A 104 17.67 6.88 -17.37
N LEU A 105 16.70 7.59 -16.80
CA LEU A 105 16.83 9.01 -16.46
C LEU A 105 17.82 9.25 -15.32
N HIS A 106 17.77 8.44 -14.27
CA HIS A 106 18.68 8.51 -13.13
C HIS A 106 20.13 8.28 -13.56
N SER A 107 20.37 7.28 -14.43
CA SER A 107 21.69 7.01 -14.98
C SER A 107 22.24 8.20 -15.77
N ARG A 108 21.40 8.82 -16.61
CA ARG A 108 21.78 10.03 -17.34
C ARG A 108 22.15 11.17 -16.40
N TYR A 109 21.28 11.49 -15.44
CA TYR A 109 21.54 12.55 -14.45
C TYR A 109 22.80 12.30 -13.61
N THR A 110 23.07 11.04 -13.28
CA THR A 110 24.32 10.66 -12.61
C THR A 110 25.53 10.96 -13.50
N SER A 111 25.48 10.61 -14.79
CA SER A 111 26.57 10.92 -15.73
C SER A 111 26.76 12.42 -16.00
N GLU A 112 25.69 13.20 -15.89
CA GLU A 112 25.69 14.67 -16.00
C GLU A 112 26.13 15.37 -14.71
N GLY A 113 26.38 14.64 -13.63
CA GLY A 113 26.78 15.21 -12.34
C GLY A 113 25.67 15.98 -11.63
N VAL A 114 24.40 15.66 -11.91
CA VAL A 114 23.23 16.29 -11.26
C VAL A 114 23.17 15.94 -9.77
N PHE A 115 23.63 14.74 -9.40
CA PHE A 115 23.63 14.24 -8.03
C PHE A 115 25.02 14.41 -7.37
N PRO A 116 25.08 14.71 -6.05
CA PRO A 116 23.95 14.93 -5.15
C PRO A 116 23.26 16.28 -5.39
N LEU A 117 21.94 16.28 -5.26
CA LEU A 117 21.14 17.51 -5.31
C LEU A 117 21.44 18.41 -4.11
N SER A 118 21.47 19.72 -4.34
CA SER A 118 21.45 20.69 -3.24
C SER A 118 20.09 20.67 -2.54
N LEU A 119 20.10 20.37 -1.24
CA LEU A 119 18.92 20.29 -0.38
C LEU A 119 18.54 21.65 0.24
N GLY A 120 19.28 22.72 -0.05
CA GLY A 120 19.07 24.02 0.58
C GLY A 120 19.10 23.95 2.11
N ARG A 121 18.23 24.72 2.77
CA ARG A 121 18.10 24.68 4.24
C ARG A 121 17.35 23.43 4.69
N THR A 122 18.05 22.51 5.33
CA THR A 122 17.43 21.35 5.96
C THR A 122 16.78 21.70 7.29
N VAL A 123 15.55 21.25 7.51
CA VAL A 123 14.84 21.32 8.78
C VAL A 123 14.12 20.01 9.08
N GLN A 124 13.67 19.84 10.32
CA GLN A 124 12.82 18.72 10.72
C GLN A 124 11.55 19.21 11.42
N SER A 125 10.47 18.44 11.34
CA SER A 125 9.24 18.71 12.07
C SER A 125 9.45 18.52 13.58
N HIS A 126 8.51 19.02 14.38
CA HIS A 126 8.54 18.80 15.82
C HIS A 126 8.47 17.30 16.16
N ALA A 127 7.64 16.53 15.45
CA ALA A 127 7.49 15.10 15.71
C ALA A 127 8.79 14.32 15.43
N VAL A 128 9.47 14.62 14.32
CA VAL A 128 10.80 14.04 14.03
C VAL A 128 11.82 14.45 15.09
N ASN A 129 11.78 15.70 15.57
CA ASN A 129 12.64 16.15 16.65
C ASN A 129 12.39 15.39 17.97
N VAL A 130 11.13 15.07 18.29
CA VAL A 130 10.79 14.25 19.47
C VAL A 130 11.38 12.84 19.34
N LEU A 131 11.26 12.22 18.16
CA LEU A 131 11.89 10.92 17.87
C LEU A 131 13.42 10.96 17.95
N GLN A 132 14.03 12.11 17.69
CA GLN A 132 15.47 12.27 17.86
C GLN A 132 15.85 12.40 19.33
N GLN A 133 15.09 13.20 20.09
CA GLN A 133 15.37 13.48 21.51
C GLN A 133 15.16 12.26 22.41
N ASN A 134 14.19 11.39 22.08
CA ASN A 134 13.93 10.17 22.83
C ASN A 134 14.81 8.98 22.38
N GLY A 135 15.66 9.16 21.36
CA GLY A 135 16.56 8.13 20.84
C GLY A 135 15.92 7.12 19.88
N SER A 136 14.66 7.30 19.47
CA SER A 136 14.00 6.44 18.47
C SER A 136 14.63 6.57 17.09
N ILE A 137 15.17 7.74 16.75
CA ILE A 137 15.90 8.00 15.49
C ILE A 137 17.19 8.74 15.83
N SER A 138 18.32 8.30 15.28
CA SER A 138 19.60 8.97 15.49
C SER A 138 19.81 10.14 14.50
N LEU A 139 20.76 11.03 14.79
CA LEU A 139 21.21 12.02 13.81
C LEU A 139 21.77 11.35 12.54
N ALA A 140 22.46 10.21 12.68
CA ALA A 140 23.03 9.48 11.56
C ALA A 140 21.94 8.95 10.62
N ASP A 141 20.82 8.50 11.18
CA ASP A 141 19.66 8.05 10.40
C ASP A 141 19.07 9.20 9.55
N LEU A 142 18.93 10.39 10.17
CA LEU A 142 18.46 11.59 9.47
C LEU A 142 19.45 12.07 8.40
N GLN A 143 20.75 11.94 8.64
CA GLN A 143 21.77 12.27 7.64
C GLN A 143 21.72 11.29 6.47
N GLU A 144 21.52 10.00 6.74
CA GLU A 144 21.47 8.98 5.70
C GLU A 144 20.23 9.12 4.82
N LEU A 145 19.05 9.37 5.38
CA LEU A 145 17.84 9.61 4.56
C LEU A 145 17.98 10.87 3.69
N LEU A 146 18.61 11.94 4.19
CA LEU A 146 18.87 13.15 3.40
C LEU A 146 19.89 12.88 2.29
N ARG A 147 20.94 12.11 2.59
CA ARG A 147 21.91 11.67 1.59
C ARG A 147 21.21 10.88 0.48
N ARG A 148 20.40 9.88 0.82
CA ARG A 148 19.62 9.08 -0.14
C ARG A 148 18.67 9.96 -0.97
N HIS A 149 17.97 10.91 -0.34
CA HIS A 149 17.10 11.86 -1.05
C HIS A 149 17.90 12.68 -2.06
N SER A 150 19.06 13.21 -1.65
CA SER A 150 19.95 13.96 -2.54
C SER A 150 20.52 13.14 -3.68
N MET A 151 20.58 11.80 -3.55
CA MET A 151 21.07 10.89 -4.59
C MET A 151 19.96 10.38 -5.52
N GLY A 152 18.73 10.84 -5.34
CA GLY A 152 17.58 10.43 -6.16
C GLY A 152 17.01 9.06 -5.82
N ASP A 153 17.28 8.50 -4.64
CA ASP A 153 16.77 7.17 -4.23
C ASP A 153 15.25 7.18 -3.97
N TYR A 154 14.76 8.25 -3.36
CA TYR A 154 13.35 8.51 -2.99
C TYR A 154 12.60 7.45 -2.15
N GLY A 155 13.28 6.38 -1.71
CA GLY A 155 12.80 5.43 -0.72
C GLY A 155 11.67 4.52 -1.21
N VAL A 156 10.61 4.38 -0.41
CA VAL A 156 9.55 3.34 -0.58
C VAL A 156 8.29 3.83 -1.31
N ILE A 157 8.38 4.93 -2.04
CA ILE A 157 7.27 5.40 -2.90
C ILE A 157 7.24 4.62 -4.22
N GLY A 158 6.09 4.65 -4.92
CA GLY A 158 5.91 3.97 -6.20
C GLY A 158 6.84 4.50 -7.31
N TRP A 159 7.10 3.68 -8.33
CA TRP A 159 7.99 4.05 -9.43
C TRP A 159 7.50 5.26 -10.22
N GLY A 160 6.18 5.41 -10.38
CA GLY A 160 5.57 6.61 -10.97
C GLY A 160 5.98 7.89 -10.23
N ASP A 161 5.92 7.89 -8.91
CA ASP A 161 6.31 9.03 -8.07
C ASP A 161 7.82 9.27 -8.10
N LYS A 162 8.63 8.20 -8.07
CA LYS A 162 10.09 8.30 -8.21
C LYS A 162 10.49 8.94 -9.53
N LEU A 163 9.83 8.55 -10.62
CA LEU A 163 10.06 9.12 -11.94
C LEU A 163 9.60 10.57 -12.01
N ALA A 164 8.46 10.91 -11.39
CA ALA A 164 7.97 12.28 -11.29
C ALA A 164 8.97 13.18 -10.54
N ASN A 165 9.54 12.70 -9.44
CA ASN A 165 10.59 13.39 -8.70
C ASN A 165 11.84 13.67 -9.55
N LEU A 166 12.32 12.68 -10.32
CA LEU A 166 13.46 12.92 -11.22
C LEU A 166 13.13 14.01 -12.23
N LYS A 167 11.97 13.92 -12.88
CA LYS A 167 11.53 14.92 -13.85
C LYS A 167 11.45 16.32 -13.22
N ALA A 168 10.99 16.40 -11.96
CA ALA A 168 10.88 17.64 -11.20
C ALA A 168 12.20 18.38 -11.03
N ILE A 169 13.35 17.69 -10.94
CA ILE A 169 14.68 18.32 -10.83
C ILE A 169 14.90 19.35 -11.93
N SER A 170 14.55 19.02 -13.18
CA SER A 170 14.83 19.85 -14.35
C SER A 170 14.10 21.20 -14.35
N PHE A 171 12.89 21.23 -13.81
CA PHE A 171 12.08 22.45 -13.65
C PHE A 171 12.04 22.96 -12.21
N LYS A 172 12.93 22.41 -11.35
CA LYS A 172 13.07 22.72 -9.92
C LYS A 172 11.80 22.51 -9.11
N GLY A 173 10.92 21.61 -9.53
CA GLY A 173 9.66 21.30 -8.85
C GLY A 173 9.85 20.71 -7.45
N MET A 174 8.74 20.47 -6.78
CA MET A 174 8.73 19.75 -5.50
C MET A 174 9.22 18.31 -5.69
N ILE A 175 10.05 17.85 -4.74
CA ILE A 175 10.52 16.45 -4.67
C ILE A 175 10.07 15.87 -3.34
N TYR A 176 9.45 14.69 -3.36
CA TYR A 176 8.93 14.02 -2.17
C TYR A 176 9.44 12.59 -2.09
N SER A 177 9.93 12.17 -0.93
CA SER A 177 10.35 10.78 -0.69
C SER A 177 9.86 10.27 0.65
N ARG A 178 9.78 8.95 0.80
CA ARG A 178 9.44 8.29 2.06
C ARG A 178 10.45 7.20 2.39
N TYR A 179 10.94 7.15 3.63
CA TYR A 179 11.91 6.17 4.09
C TYR A 179 11.41 5.48 5.36
N ALA A 180 11.57 4.17 5.43
CA ALA A 180 11.43 3.41 6.67
C ALA A 180 12.77 3.45 7.42
N VAL A 181 12.77 4.00 8.64
CA VAL A 181 13.96 4.28 9.45
C VAL A 181 13.66 3.92 10.90
N ALA A 182 14.41 2.97 11.48
CA ALA A 182 14.24 2.55 12.87
C ALA A 182 12.78 2.21 13.28
N GLY A 183 11.99 1.65 12.35
CA GLY A 183 10.58 1.32 12.59
C GLY A 183 9.60 2.49 12.40
N HIS A 184 10.08 3.65 11.93
CA HIS A 184 9.28 4.84 11.64
C HIS A 184 9.33 5.20 10.16
N ASP A 185 8.21 5.65 9.61
CA ASP A 185 8.18 6.27 8.29
C ASP A 185 8.53 7.76 8.39
N ILE A 186 9.51 8.19 7.60
CA ILE A 186 9.95 9.58 7.50
C ILE A 186 9.79 10.06 6.07
N CYS A 187 9.06 11.15 5.90
CA CYS A 187 8.91 11.86 4.63
C CYS A 187 9.98 12.95 4.52
N VAL A 188 10.57 13.09 3.32
CA VAL A 188 11.48 14.19 3.00
C VAL A 188 10.93 14.94 1.82
N GLU A 189 10.78 16.25 2.00
CA GLU A 189 10.24 17.16 1.01
C GLU A 189 11.25 18.24 0.69
N THR A 190 11.64 18.35 -0.57
CA THR A 190 12.38 19.48 -1.08
C THR A 190 11.41 20.40 -1.80
N ILE A 191 11.25 21.62 -1.29
CA ILE A 191 10.29 22.59 -1.84
C ILE A 191 10.72 23.05 -3.23
N ASP A 192 9.75 23.56 -3.99
CA ASP A 192 9.98 24.18 -5.30
C ASP A 192 11.11 25.23 -5.23
N GLY A 193 12.04 25.15 -6.18
CA GLY A 193 13.29 25.92 -6.20
C GLY A 193 14.42 25.38 -5.31
N HIS A 194 14.22 24.23 -4.64
CA HIS A 194 15.20 23.51 -3.81
C HIS A 194 15.84 24.37 -2.70
N ARG A 195 15.09 25.33 -2.15
CA ARG A 195 15.61 26.26 -1.12
C ARG A 195 15.57 25.69 0.29
N ARG A 196 14.70 24.71 0.52
CA ARG A 196 14.48 24.08 1.82
C ARG A 196 14.14 22.61 1.62
N THR A 197 14.71 21.77 2.46
CA THR A 197 14.34 20.38 2.60
C THR A 197 13.82 20.14 4.00
N MET A 198 12.71 19.41 4.13
CA MET A 198 12.07 19.14 5.41
C MET A 198 11.91 17.64 5.62
N ALA A 199 12.37 17.14 6.77
CA ALA A 199 12.03 15.81 7.27
C ALA A 199 10.80 15.90 8.19
N ARG A 200 9.76 15.10 7.93
CA ARG A 200 8.52 15.08 8.73
C ARG A 200 7.93 13.67 8.82
N LEU A 201 7.02 13.43 9.75
CA LEU A 201 6.21 12.21 9.73
C LEU A 201 5.13 12.32 8.65
N PRO A 202 4.65 11.20 8.07
CA PRO A 202 3.57 11.22 7.08
C PRO A 202 2.29 11.90 7.59
N SER A 203 2.04 11.81 8.91
CA SER A 203 0.87 12.36 9.60
C SER A 203 0.95 13.85 9.95
N ASP A 204 2.12 14.47 9.76
CA ASP A 204 2.36 15.90 10.05
C ASP A 204 1.74 16.82 8.97
#